data_AF-A0A6G2K8E9-F1
#
_entry.id   AF-A0A6G2K8E9-F1
#
_cell.length_a   1.000
_cell.length_b   1.000
_cell.length_c   1.000
_cell.angle_alpha   90.00
_cell.angle_beta   90.00
_cell.angle_gamma   90.00
#
_symmetry.space_group_name_H-M   'P 1'
#
loop_
_entity.id
_entity.type
_entity.pdbx_description
1 polymer ?
#
loop_
_entity_poly.entity_id
_entity_poly.type
_entity_poly.pdbx_seq_one_letter_code
_entity_poly.pdbx_strand_id
1 'polypeptide(L)'
;MLYTTRARDILREIDALKRLRDRKKKSGWKWCMIHDQIYRKANNIAANTINQTVSRITSGVDAVVAEALSIKGMTTHGGNHKRNMNRTMRENCLGEFRRRLAQRCEGEGITLYGVAAKHISQT
;
A
#
# COMPACT_ATOMS: atom_id res chain seq x y z
N MET A 1 -2.85 -14.24 2.36
CA MET A 1 -2.21 -13.26 1.44
C MET A 1 -1.46 -14.05 0.36
N LEU A 2 -2.07 -14.31 -0.81
CA LEU A 2 -1.41 -15.07 -1.87
C LEU A 2 -0.34 -14.20 -2.53
N TYR A 3 0.90 -14.27 -2.05
CA TYR A 3 2.04 -13.81 -2.83
C TYR A 3 2.17 -14.76 -4.02
N THR A 4 1.66 -14.31 -5.17
CA THR A 4 1.91 -14.96 -6.45
C THR A 4 3.42 -15.17 -6.60
N THR A 5 3.85 -16.25 -7.24
CA THR A 5 5.28 -16.57 -7.46
C THR A 5 6.04 -15.34 -7.99
N ARG A 6 5.39 -14.59 -8.90
CA ARG A 6 5.85 -13.32 -9.44
C ARG A 6 6.12 -12.23 -8.38
N ALA A 7 5.26 -12.06 -7.38
CA ALA A 7 5.48 -11.06 -6.33
C ALA A 7 6.69 -11.41 -5.46
N ARG A 8 6.89 -12.70 -5.16
CA ARG A 8 8.08 -13.18 -4.44
C ARG A 8 9.37 -12.94 -5.22
N ASP A 9 9.35 -13.15 -6.53
CA ASP A 9 10.53 -12.94 -7.36
C ASP A 9 10.90 -11.45 -7.45
N ILE A 10 9.91 -10.56 -7.60
CA ILE A 10 10.17 -9.10 -7.57
C ILE A 10 10.74 -8.66 -6.21
N LEU A 11 10.25 -9.24 -5.09
CA LEU A 11 10.82 -8.95 -3.77
C LEU A 11 12.29 -9.39 -3.65
N ARG A 12 12.62 -10.58 -4.18
CA ARG A 12 14.02 -11.07 -4.24
C ARG A 12 14.90 -10.15 -5.08
N GLU A 13 14.40 -9.69 -6.22
CA GLU A 13 15.11 -8.72 -7.07
C GLU A 13 15.33 -7.39 -6.34
N ILE A 14 14.33 -6.87 -5.64
CA ILE A 14 14.45 -5.67 -4.81
C ILE A 14 15.54 -5.84 -3.76
N ASP A 15 15.59 -6.99 -3.09
CA ASP A 15 16.62 -7.26 -2.08
C ASP A 15 18.02 -7.39 -2.69
N ALA A 16 18.15 -7.99 -3.87
CA ALA A 16 19.41 -8.00 -4.62
C ALA A 16 19.85 -6.57 -4.99
N LEU A 17 18.93 -5.73 -5.46
CA LEU A 17 19.20 -4.32 -5.77
C LEU A 17 19.59 -3.52 -4.54
N LYS A 18 18.96 -3.75 -3.38
CA LYS A 18 19.38 -3.12 -2.11
C LYS A 18 20.84 -3.45 -1.79
N ARG A 19 21.21 -4.74 -1.85
CA ARG A 19 22.60 -5.18 -1.61
C ARG A 19 23.58 -4.54 -2.59
N LEU A 20 23.19 -4.39 -3.87
CA LEU A 20 24.03 -3.72 -4.87
C LEU A 20 24.16 -2.21 -4.60
N ARG A 21 23.06 -1.54 -4.27
CA ARG A 21 23.03 -0.11 -3.91
C ARG A 21 23.94 0.19 -2.73
N ASP A 22 23.90 -0.66 -1.69
CA ASP A 22 24.64 -0.44 -0.45
C ASP A 22 26.17 -0.54 -0.65
N ARG A 23 26.61 -1.18 -1.74
CA ARG A 23 28.02 -1.23 -2.16
C ARG A 23 28.46 -0.01 -2.99
N LYS A 24 27.54 0.89 -3.35
CA LYS A 24 27.85 2.09 -4.15
C LYS A 24 27.95 3.32 -3.26
N LYS A 25 28.78 4.28 -3.68
CA LYS A 25 28.87 5.59 -3.04
C LYS A 25 27.49 6.23 -2.99
N LYS A 26 26.99 6.49 -1.77
CA LYS A 26 25.72 7.18 -1.53
C LYS A 26 25.68 8.49 -2.33
N SER A 27 24.56 8.75 -2.99
CA SER A 27 24.35 9.90 -3.88
C SER A 27 25.20 9.92 -5.17
N GLY A 28 25.95 8.87 -5.49
CA GLY A 28 26.58 8.72 -6.81
C GLY A 28 25.55 8.34 -7.89
N TRP A 29 25.83 8.63 -9.16
CA TRP A 29 24.89 8.34 -10.27
C TRP A 29 24.41 6.88 -10.29
N LYS A 30 25.34 5.92 -10.15
CA LYS A 30 25.00 4.49 -10.05
C LYS A 30 24.11 4.17 -8.84
N TRP A 31 24.32 4.84 -7.70
CA TRP A 31 23.47 4.68 -6.52
C TRP A 31 22.06 5.21 -6.79
N CYS A 32 21.94 6.41 -7.38
CA CYS A 32 20.65 7.02 -7.71
C CYS A 32 19.85 6.16 -8.70
N MET A 33 20.50 5.60 -9.72
CA MET A 33 19.84 4.69 -10.67
C MET A 33 19.31 3.43 -9.99
N ILE A 34 20.12 2.75 -9.16
CA ILE A 34 19.67 1.54 -8.46
C ILE A 34 18.56 1.87 -7.46
N HIS A 35 18.69 3.01 -6.78
CA HIS A 35 17.66 3.50 -5.86
C HIS A 35 16.33 3.73 -6.57
N ASP A 36 16.33 4.39 -7.72
CA ASP A 36 15.13 4.61 -8.55
C ASP A 36 14.53 3.28 -9.03
N GLN A 37 15.36 2.31 -9.46
CA GLN A 37 14.87 0.98 -9.83
C GLN A 37 14.18 0.24 -8.68
N ILE A 38 14.72 0.33 -7.46
CA ILE A 38 14.08 -0.23 -6.26
C ILE A 38 12.72 0.43 -6.05
N TYR A 39 12.66 1.77 -6.11
CA TYR A 39 11.42 2.52 -5.93
C TYR A 39 10.36 2.15 -6.97
N ARG A 40 10.71 2.08 -8.25
CA ARG A 40 9.79 1.69 -9.33
C ARG A 40 9.24 0.28 -9.12
N LYS A 41 10.10 -0.69 -8.80
CA LYS A 41 9.67 -2.07 -8.54
C LYS A 41 8.76 -2.17 -7.32
N ALA A 42 9.10 -1.49 -6.22
CA ALA A 42 8.27 -1.46 -5.02
C ALA A 42 6.88 -0.84 -5.30
N ASN A 43 6.85 0.29 -6.03
CA ASN A 43 5.61 0.94 -6.44
C ASN A 43 4.75 0.05 -7.34
N ASN A 44 5.36 -0.72 -8.26
CA ASN A 44 4.64 -1.66 -9.10
C ASN A 44 4.00 -2.79 -8.28
N ILE A 45 4.68 -3.31 -7.25
CA ILE A 45 4.09 -4.29 -6.33
C ILE A 45 2.90 -3.66 -5.61
N ALA A 46 3.08 -2.48 -5.02
CA ALA A 46 2.01 -1.79 -4.28
C ALA A 46 0.78 -1.54 -5.16
N ALA A 47 0.99 -1.01 -6.37
CA ALA A 47 -0.06 -0.78 -7.36
C ALA A 47 -0.79 -2.07 -7.75
N ASN A 48 -0.07 -3.16 -8.00
CA ASN A 48 -0.67 -4.44 -8.34
C ASN A 48 -1.47 -5.02 -7.17
N THR A 49 -0.94 -4.94 -5.95
CA THR A 49 -1.63 -5.38 -4.74
C THR A 49 -2.92 -4.57 -4.53
N ILE A 50 -2.88 -3.25 -4.70
CA ILE A 50 -4.08 -2.40 -4.64
C ILE A 50 -5.12 -2.86 -5.65
N ASN A 51 -4.72 -3.05 -6.92
CA ASN A 51 -5.66 -3.48 -7.95
C ASN A 51 -6.29 -4.84 -7.63
N GLN A 52 -5.49 -5.82 -7.20
CA GLN A 52 -5.99 -7.14 -6.81
C GLN A 52 -6.95 -7.05 -5.62
N THR A 53 -6.64 -6.23 -4.63
CA THR A 53 -7.51 -6.04 -3.46
C THR A 53 -8.82 -5.35 -3.87
N VAL A 54 -8.77 -4.30 -4.68
CA VAL A 54 -9.96 -3.61 -5.20
C VAL A 54 -10.84 -4.60 -5.97
N SER A 55 -10.27 -5.34 -6.92
CA SER A 55 -11.03 -6.35 -7.68
C SER A 55 -11.69 -7.40 -6.79
N ARG A 56 -11.04 -7.80 -5.70
CA ARG A 56 -11.62 -8.76 -4.74
C ARG A 56 -12.75 -8.15 -3.92
N ILE A 57 -12.61 -6.88 -3.52
CA ILE A 57 -13.64 -6.17 -2.75
C ILE A 57 -14.89 -5.93 -3.62
N THR A 58 -14.73 -5.57 -4.88
CA THR A 58 -15.85 -5.23 -5.77
C THR A 58 -16.47 -6.45 -6.47
N SER A 59 -15.86 -7.64 -6.37
CA SER A 59 -16.34 -8.83 -7.06
C SER A 59 -17.71 -9.29 -6.51
N GLY A 60 -18.76 -9.13 -7.31
CA GLY A 60 -20.08 -9.70 -7.05
C GLY A 60 -20.85 -9.01 -5.91
N VAL A 61 -20.57 -7.74 -5.64
CA VAL A 61 -21.27 -6.94 -4.63
C VAL A 61 -21.99 -5.77 -5.28
N ASP A 62 -23.17 -5.42 -4.75
CA ASP A 62 -23.96 -4.27 -5.23
C ASP A 62 -23.53 -2.95 -4.58
N ALA A 63 -22.93 -3.05 -3.39
CA ALA A 63 -22.44 -1.90 -2.63
C ALA A 63 -21.20 -2.23 -1.81
N VAL A 64 -20.35 -1.22 -1.63
CA VAL A 64 -19.17 -1.26 -0.76
C VAL A 64 -19.30 -0.17 0.30
N VAL A 65 -19.08 -0.54 1.56
CA VAL A 65 -19.04 0.40 2.68
C VAL A 65 -17.60 0.50 3.17
N ALA A 66 -17.03 1.70 3.14
CA ALA A 66 -15.64 1.94 3.48
C ALA A 66 -15.51 3.01 4.59
N GLU A 67 -14.73 2.67 5.62
CA GLU A 67 -14.49 3.58 6.73
C GLU A 67 -13.33 4.56 6.46
N ALA A 68 -13.57 5.83 6.81
CA ALA A 68 -12.57 6.88 6.73
C ALA A 68 -11.66 6.92 7.97
N LEU A 69 -10.74 5.96 8.12
CA LEU A 69 -9.78 5.97 9.23
C LEU A 69 -8.73 7.10 9.11
N SER A 70 -8.52 7.83 10.21
CA SER A 70 -7.46 8.84 10.33
C SER A 70 -6.14 8.20 10.78
N ILE A 71 -5.35 7.69 9.83
CA ILE A 71 -4.03 7.10 10.14
C ILE A 71 -3.14 8.10 10.88
N LYS A 72 -3.17 9.39 10.51
CA LYS A 72 -2.38 10.42 11.19
C LYS A 72 -2.70 10.43 12.68
N GLY A 73 -3.99 10.51 13.04
CA GLY A 73 -4.43 10.47 14.44
C GLY A 73 -4.03 9.16 15.13
N MET A 74 -4.35 8.03 14.52
CA MET A 74 -4.08 6.69 15.08
C MET A 74 -2.60 6.42 15.33
N THR A 75 -1.72 7.02 14.52
CA THR A 75 -0.27 6.83 14.61
C THR A 75 0.43 7.95 15.38
N THR A 76 -0.29 8.94 15.91
CA THR A 76 0.32 10.09 16.62
C THR A 76 1.01 9.66 17.92
N HIS A 77 0.46 8.67 18.62
CA HIS A 77 0.98 8.16 19.89
C HIS A 77 1.42 6.70 19.79
N GLY A 78 2.18 6.21 20.78
CA GLY A 78 2.61 4.80 20.84
C GLY A 78 4.06 4.55 21.25
N GLY A 79 4.87 5.60 21.43
CA GLY A 79 6.25 5.48 21.87
C GLY A 79 7.16 4.69 20.91
N ASN A 80 8.37 4.35 21.38
CA ASN A 80 9.38 3.66 20.55
C ASN A 80 8.91 2.28 20.08
N HIS A 81 8.14 1.55 20.89
CA HIS A 81 7.66 0.21 20.56
C HIS A 81 6.75 0.20 19.31
N LYS A 82 5.96 1.26 19.07
CA LYS A 82 5.10 1.37 17.87
C LYS A 82 5.76 2.12 16.70
N ARG A 83 7.02 2.56 16.82
CA ARG A 83 7.66 3.46 15.83
C ARG A 83 7.66 2.89 14.42
N ASN A 84 8.08 1.63 14.26
CA ASN A 84 8.18 1.00 12.94
C ASN A 84 6.79 0.75 12.34
N MET A 85 5.86 0.24 13.13
CA MET A 85 4.47 0.03 12.70
C MET A 85 3.81 1.35 12.30
N ASN A 86 3.92 2.39 13.13
CA ASN A 86 3.35 3.71 12.84
C ASN A 86 3.96 4.32 11.58
N ARG A 87 5.26 4.13 11.35
CA ARG A 87 5.92 4.56 10.12
C ARG A 87 5.36 3.83 8.90
N THR A 88 5.29 2.50 8.94
CA THR A 88 4.71 1.70 7.84
C THR A 88 3.27 2.09 7.56
N MET A 89 2.46 2.31 8.60
CA MET A 89 1.08 2.74 8.44
C MET A 89 0.96 4.09 7.73
N ARG A 90 1.84 5.06 8.04
CA ARG A 90 1.86 6.38 7.39
C ARG A 90 2.38 6.33 5.95
N GLU A 91 3.33 5.43 5.67
CA GLU A 91 3.91 5.24 4.33
C GLU A 91 2.99 4.40 3.41
N ASN A 92 1.86 3.88 3.90
CA ASN A 92 0.91 3.13 3.07
C ASN A 92 0.23 4.00 2.01
N CYS A 93 0.02 3.42 0.83
CA CYS A 93 -0.66 4.03 -0.31
C CYS A 93 -2.21 4.10 -0.16
N LEU A 94 -2.73 4.43 1.04
CA LEU A 94 -4.17 4.41 1.31
C LEU A 94 -4.97 5.38 0.44
N GLY A 95 -4.44 6.57 0.17
CA GLY A 95 -5.10 7.53 -0.71
C GLY A 95 -5.27 6.98 -2.13
N GLU A 96 -4.25 6.31 -2.64
CA GLU A 96 -4.31 5.64 -3.94
C GLU A 96 -5.28 4.45 -3.92
N PHE A 97 -5.27 3.65 -2.85
CA PHE A 97 -6.25 2.58 -2.67
C PHE A 97 -7.69 3.10 -2.74
N ARG A 98 -8.01 4.15 -1.96
CA ARG A 98 -9.35 4.76 -1.96
C ARG A 98 -9.74 5.29 -3.34
N ARG A 99 -8.81 5.98 -4.02
CA ARG A 99 -9.03 6.48 -5.38
C ARG A 99 -9.36 5.34 -6.34
N ARG A 100 -8.56 4.27 -6.36
CA ARG A 100 -8.79 3.13 -7.26
C ARG A 100 -10.06 2.35 -6.92
N LEU A 101 -10.40 2.24 -5.63
CA LEU A 101 -11.66 1.65 -5.19
C LEU A 101 -12.87 2.46 -5.70
N ALA A 102 -12.85 3.78 -5.52
CA ALA A 102 -13.91 4.66 -6.01
C ALA A 102 -14.06 4.58 -7.53
N GLN A 103 -12.95 4.66 -8.28
CA GLN A 103 -12.94 4.52 -9.74
C GLN A 103 -13.51 3.18 -10.20
N ARG A 104 -13.20 2.08 -9.49
CA ARG A 104 -13.75 0.77 -9.83
C ARG A 104 -15.25 0.70 -9.55
N CYS A 105 -15.69 1.20 -8.39
CA CYS A 105 -17.10 1.20 -8.03
C CYS A 105 -17.93 2.01 -9.03
N GLU A 106 -17.45 3.21 -9.40
CA GLU A 106 -18.08 4.06 -10.42
C GLU A 106 -18.16 3.34 -11.78
N GLY A 107 -17.06 2.71 -12.23
CA GLY A 107 -17.03 1.99 -13.50
C GLY A 107 -17.90 0.73 -13.55
N GLU A 108 -18.21 0.13 -12.41
CA GLU A 108 -19.04 -1.09 -12.29
C GLU A 108 -20.48 -0.81 -11.83
N GLY A 109 -20.84 0.46 -11.57
CA GLY A 109 -22.16 0.83 -11.05
C GLY A 109 -22.40 0.42 -9.59
N ILE A 110 -21.33 0.14 -8.83
CA ILE A 110 -21.39 -0.28 -7.43
C ILE A 110 -21.51 0.96 -6.54
N THR A 111 -22.42 0.93 -5.57
CA THR A 111 -22.59 2.07 -4.66
C THR A 111 -21.49 2.07 -3.59
N LEU A 112 -20.72 3.17 -3.49
CA LEU A 112 -19.68 3.34 -2.48
C LEU A 112 -20.13 4.29 -1.36
N TYR A 113 -20.25 3.76 -0.13
CA TYR A 113 -20.58 4.53 1.07
C TYR A 113 -19.34 4.82 1.91
N GLY A 114 -19.15 6.09 2.31
CA GLY A 114 -18.13 6.50 3.27
C GLY A 114 -18.69 6.57 4.68
N VAL A 115 -18.13 5.83 5.63
CA VAL A 115 -18.57 5.84 7.04
C VAL A 115 -17.52 6.48 7.93
N ALA A 116 -17.97 7.35 8.84
CA ALA A 116 -17.12 7.95 9.86
C ALA A 116 -16.83 6.94 10.97
N ALA A 117 -15.59 6.92 11.44
CA ALA A 117 -15.11 6.08 12.53
C ALA A 117 -15.73 6.46 13.88
N LYS A 118 -17.01 6.13 14.11
CA LYS A 118 -17.66 6.24 15.42
C LYS A 118 -18.08 4.83 15.88
N HIS A 119 -17.28 4.26 16.77
CA HIS A 119 -17.64 3.14 17.67
C HIS A 119 -17.98 1.77 17.06
N ILE A 120 -17.26 1.30 16.03
CA ILE A 120 -17.52 -0.04 15.44
C ILE A 120 -16.68 -1.15 16.09
N SER A 121 -15.63 -0.82 16.85
CA SER A 121 -14.73 -1.81 17.47
C SER A 121 -15.29 -2.52 18.73
N GLN A 122 -16.60 -2.44 18.99
CA GLN A 122 -17.25 -2.97 20.20
C GLN A 122 -18.24 -4.12 19.95
N THR A 123 -18.36 -4.60 18.73
CA THR A 123 -19.11 -5.84 18.40
C THR A 123 -18.21 -7.06 18.47
#